data_AF-A0A936FQ95-F1
#
_entry.id   AF-A0A936FQ95-F1
#
_cell.length_a   1.000
_cell.length_b   1.000
_cell.length_c   1.000
_cell.angle_alpha   90.00
_cell.angle_beta   90.00
_cell.angle_gamma   90.00
#
_symmetry.space_group_name_H-M   'P 1'
#
loop_
_entity.id
_entity.type
_entity.pdbx_description
1 polymer ?
#
loop_
_entity_poly.entity_id
_entity_poly.type
_entity_poly.pdbx_seq_one_letter_code
_entity_poly.pdbx_strand_id
1 'polypeptide(L)'
;MLDTADSLAWREYVMSACKNPPGGFYHYPNIKADWLKYIASFTTPSNPTKLVQELCWQLLSKEVPEADRIRVKNEFLLYKSTNDQIWTNLWNNYLLNPNDQTIKNDIIYRFSGLLGNLLNSPDYQLM
;
A
#
# COMPACT_ATOMS: atom_id res chain seq x y z
N MET A 1 -53.02 9.88 15.13
CA MET A 1 -52.67 11.12 14.41
C MET A 1 -51.32 11.55 14.96
N LEU A 2 -50.24 11.45 14.19
CA LEU A 2 -48.97 12.06 14.59
C LEU A 2 -49.15 13.56 14.44
N ASP A 3 -48.94 14.28 15.53
CA ASP A 3 -49.25 15.70 15.63
C ASP A 3 -48.37 16.50 14.66
N THR A 4 -48.91 17.57 14.09
CA THR A 4 -48.25 18.36 13.04
C THR A 4 -46.85 18.86 13.46
N ALA A 5 -46.63 19.03 14.77
CA ALA A 5 -45.35 19.36 15.39
C ALA A 5 -44.27 18.28 15.17
N ASP A 6 -44.60 16.99 15.29
CA ASP A 6 -43.65 15.89 15.05
C ASP A 6 -43.27 15.80 13.57
N SER A 7 -44.22 16.11 12.67
CA SER A 7 -43.97 16.13 11.23
C SER A 7 -43.03 17.28 10.82
N LEU A 8 -43.14 18.43 11.50
CA LEU A 8 -42.28 19.59 11.25
C LEU A 8 -40.87 19.37 11.82
N ALA A 9 -40.78 18.80 13.03
CA ALA A 9 -39.52 18.42 13.65
C ALA A 9 -38.75 17.39 12.79
N TRP A 10 -39.46 16.39 12.25
CA TRP A 10 -38.87 15.44 11.31
C TRP A 10 -38.39 16.11 10.03
N ARG A 11 -39.17 17.03 9.45
CA ARG A 11 -38.78 17.75 8.23
C ARG A 11 -37.56 18.64 8.46
N GLU A 12 -37.50 19.39 9.56
CA GLU A 12 -36.33 20.20 9.88
C GLU A 12 -35.08 19.35 10.12
N TYR A 13 -35.22 18.22 10.82
CA TYR A 13 -34.14 17.25 11.00
C TYR A 13 -33.61 16.72 9.66
N VAL A 14 -34.48 16.24 8.77
CA VAL A 14 -34.09 15.75 7.43
C VAL A 14 -33.45 16.86 6.61
N MET A 15 -34.00 18.07 6.63
CA MET A 15 -33.47 19.20 5.87
C MET A 15 -32.12 19.68 6.42
N SER A 16 -31.88 19.57 7.73
CA SER A 16 -30.57 19.84 8.34
C SER A 16 -29.54 18.79 7.95
N ALA A 17 -29.92 17.50 7.94
CA ALA A 17 -29.06 16.40 7.47
C ALA A 17 -28.81 16.46 5.95
N CYS A 18 -29.70 17.04 5.15
CA CYS A 18 -29.42 17.26 3.73
C CYS A 18 -28.51 18.48 3.49
N LYS A 19 -28.65 19.55 4.28
CA LYS A 19 -27.79 20.74 4.18
C LYS A 19 -26.38 20.50 4.72
N ASN A 20 -26.25 19.63 5.70
CA ASN A 20 -24.97 19.16 6.23
C ASN A 20 -25.17 17.72 6.72
N PRO A 21 -24.89 16.71 5.87
CA PRO A 21 -25.01 15.32 6.32
C PRO A 21 -24.20 15.14 7.60
N PRO A 22 -24.70 14.37 8.60
CA PRO A 22 -23.94 13.95 9.80
C PRO A 22 -22.82 12.94 9.44
N GLY A 23 -22.21 13.20 8.30
CA GLY A 23 -21.27 12.42 7.52
C GLY A 23 -20.81 13.42 6.47
N GLY A 24 -19.91 14.34 6.89
CA GLY A 24 -18.97 14.93 5.94
C GLY A 24 -18.44 13.80 5.07
N PHE A 25 -18.24 14.08 3.77
CA PHE A 25 -17.69 13.19 2.75
C PHE A 25 -17.26 11.84 3.32
N TYR A 26 -17.80 10.72 2.85
CA TYR A 26 -17.19 9.40 3.09
C TYR A 26 -15.78 9.36 2.44
N HIS A 27 -14.87 10.19 2.93
CA HIS A 27 -13.47 9.89 3.06
C HIS A 27 -13.48 8.60 3.84
N TYR A 28 -13.05 7.50 3.25
CA TYR A 28 -12.77 6.28 4.00
C TYR A 28 -11.50 6.60 4.82
N PRO A 29 -11.57 7.18 6.04
CA PRO A 29 -10.44 7.90 6.60
C PRO A 29 -9.31 6.96 7.02
N ASN A 30 -9.58 5.66 7.05
CA ASN A 30 -8.78 4.71 7.81
C ASN A 30 -8.57 3.35 7.14
N ILE A 31 -8.87 3.18 5.84
CA ILE A 31 -8.37 2.00 5.12
C ILE A 31 -6.93 2.30 4.72
N LYS A 32 -6.00 2.00 5.62
CA LYS A 32 -4.56 2.08 5.37
C LYS A 32 -4.03 0.67 5.18
N ALA A 33 -3.37 0.43 4.04
CA ALA A 33 -2.63 -0.81 3.85
C ALA A 33 -1.45 -0.84 4.82
N ASP A 34 -1.37 -1.89 5.64
CA ASP A 34 -0.19 -2.16 6.45
C ASP A 34 0.86 -2.83 5.57
N TRP A 35 1.64 -2.00 4.88
CA TRP A 35 2.68 -2.45 3.96
C TRP A 35 3.74 -3.31 4.66
N LEU A 36 4.05 -3.03 5.93
CA LEU A 36 5.05 -3.80 6.67
C LEU A 36 4.54 -5.21 6.97
N LYS A 37 3.28 -5.32 7.41
CA LYS A 37 2.63 -6.62 7.61
C LYS A 37 2.45 -7.39 6.30
N TYR A 38 2.16 -6.68 5.21
CA TYR A 38 2.08 -7.28 3.88
C TYR A 38 3.43 -7.83 3.42
N ILE A 39 4.52 -7.04 3.50
CA ILE A 39 5.87 -7.50 3.16
C ILE A 39 6.28 -8.67 4.07
N ALA A 40 5.95 -8.64 5.36
CA ALA A 40 6.24 -9.73 6.29
C ALA A 40 5.52 -11.04 5.97
N SER A 41 4.46 -11.02 5.13
CA SER A 41 3.73 -12.23 4.71
C SER A 41 4.42 -13.02 3.60
N PHE A 42 5.45 -12.45 2.96
CA PHE A 42 6.23 -13.10 1.91
C PHE A 42 7.15 -14.20 2.50
N THR A 43 7.55 -15.16 1.66
CA THR A 43 8.34 -16.31 2.13
C THR A 43 9.72 -15.91 2.63
N THR A 44 10.36 -14.95 1.95
CA THR A 44 11.69 -14.44 2.33
C THR A 44 11.77 -12.91 2.16
N PRO A 45 11.20 -12.14 3.10
CA PRO A 45 11.10 -10.68 2.97
C PRO A 45 12.45 -9.95 3.02
N SER A 46 13.48 -10.56 3.63
CA SER A 46 14.84 -10.02 3.67
C SER A 46 15.60 -10.17 2.35
N ASN A 47 15.20 -11.09 1.47
CA ASN A 47 15.87 -11.33 0.20
C ASN A 47 15.17 -10.50 -0.91
N PRO A 48 15.80 -9.44 -1.44
CA PRO A 48 15.14 -8.54 -2.38
C PRO A 48 14.80 -9.23 -3.72
N THR A 49 15.63 -10.19 -4.15
CA THR A 49 15.42 -10.92 -5.41
C THR A 49 14.19 -11.83 -5.31
N LYS A 50 14.06 -12.59 -4.21
CA LYS A 50 12.89 -13.45 -3.97
C LYS A 50 11.62 -12.64 -3.71
N LEU A 51 11.73 -11.53 -2.97
CA LEU A 51 10.61 -10.62 -2.72
C LEU A 51 10.00 -10.10 -4.02
N VAL A 52 10.81 -9.58 -4.93
CA VAL A 52 10.33 -9.08 -6.23
C VAL A 52 9.74 -10.21 -7.09
N GLN A 53 10.34 -11.40 -7.06
CA GLN A 53 9.82 -12.56 -7.78
C GLN A 53 8.41 -12.96 -7.30
N GLU A 54 8.25 -13.14 -5.99
CA GLU A 54 6.95 -13.48 -5.39
C GLU A 54 5.91 -12.37 -5.64
N LEU A 55 6.32 -11.10 -5.56
CA LEU A 55 5.44 -9.95 -5.82
C LEU A 55 4.95 -9.93 -7.27
N CYS A 56 5.85 -10.15 -8.24
CA CYS A 56 5.48 -10.26 -9.64
C CYS A 56 4.52 -11.43 -9.88
N TRP A 57 4.76 -12.60 -9.27
CA TRP A 57 3.83 -13.73 -9.40
C TRP A 57 2.45 -13.43 -8.83
N GLN A 58 2.37 -12.77 -7.67
CA GLN A 58 1.08 -12.42 -7.07
C GLN A 58 0.29 -11.40 -7.90
N LEU A 59 0.96 -10.38 -8.45
CA LEU A 59 0.29 -9.27 -9.13
C LEU A 59 0.04 -9.53 -10.61
N LEU A 60 1.00 -10.17 -11.29
CA LEU A 60 1.03 -10.22 -12.75
C LEU A 60 0.54 -11.56 -13.31
N SER A 61 0.34 -12.59 -12.49
CA SER A 61 -0.10 -13.94 -12.90
C SER A 61 0.65 -14.54 -14.11
N LYS A 62 1.80 -13.95 -14.46
CA LYS A 62 2.64 -14.26 -15.61
C LYS A 62 4.10 -14.15 -15.20
N GLU A 63 4.94 -14.90 -15.88
CA GLU A 63 6.37 -14.83 -15.63
C GLU A 63 6.94 -13.53 -16.20
N VAL A 64 7.46 -12.68 -15.32
CA VAL A 64 8.22 -11.48 -15.71
C VAL A 64 9.66 -11.89 -16.00
N PRO A 65 10.28 -11.51 -17.13
CA PRO A 65 11.68 -11.82 -17.41
C PRO A 65 12.63 -11.41 -16.28
N GLU A 66 13.69 -12.19 -16.06
CA GLU A 66 14.65 -11.93 -14.98
C GLU A 66 15.31 -10.56 -15.09
N ALA A 67 15.64 -10.12 -16.31
CA ALA A 67 16.24 -8.82 -16.55
C ALA A 67 15.37 -7.67 -16.04
N ASP A 68 14.05 -7.75 -16.27
CA ASP A 68 13.10 -6.74 -15.80
C ASP A 68 12.95 -6.77 -14.29
N ARG A 69 12.88 -7.98 -13.69
CA ARG A 69 12.86 -8.13 -12.22
C ARG A 69 14.10 -7.52 -11.57
N ILE A 70 15.28 -7.75 -12.14
CA ILE A 70 16.54 -7.16 -11.65
C ILE A 70 16.53 -5.64 -11.79
N ARG A 71 16.07 -5.12 -12.93
CA ARG A 71 16.00 -3.67 -13.16
C ARG A 71 15.13 -2.98 -12.11
N VAL A 72 13.91 -3.47 -11.92
CA VAL A 72 12.95 -2.87 -10.98
C VAL A 72 13.42 -3.05 -9.52
N LYS A 73 14.00 -4.20 -9.17
CA LYS A 73 14.66 -4.42 -7.87
C LYS A 73 15.72 -3.35 -7.60
N ASN A 74 16.65 -3.17 -8.53
CA ASN A 74 17.76 -2.24 -8.38
C ASN A 74 17.26 -0.81 -8.28
N GLU A 75 16.32 -0.42 -9.14
CA GLU A 75 15.78 0.94 -9.22
C GLU A 75 15.08 1.36 -7.92
N PHE A 76 14.22 0.50 -7.35
CA PHE A 76 13.39 0.86 -6.21
C PHE A 76 13.91 0.31 -4.87
N LEU A 77 14.12 -1.00 -4.75
CA LEU A 77 14.51 -1.59 -3.47
C LEU A 77 15.95 -1.23 -3.08
N LEU A 78 16.85 -1.13 -4.06
CA LEU A 78 18.29 -0.90 -3.79
C LEU A 78 18.74 0.54 -4.05
N TYR A 79 17.84 1.49 -4.31
CA TYR A 79 18.16 2.88 -4.68
C TYR A 79 19.21 2.98 -5.80
N LYS A 80 18.93 2.36 -6.95
CA LYS A 80 19.79 2.33 -8.13
C LYS A 80 21.16 1.66 -7.89
N SER A 81 21.31 0.93 -6.79
CA SER A 81 22.47 0.07 -6.52
C SER A 81 22.22 -1.35 -6.99
N THR A 82 23.27 -2.17 -7.00
CA THR A 82 23.23 -3.61 -7.27
C THR A 82 23.51 -4.44 -6.01
N ASN A 83 23.76 -3.78 -4.87
CA ASN A 83 24.08 -4.46 -3.62
C ASN A 83 22.82 -4.88 -2.86
N ASP A 84 22.48 -6.17 -2.93
CA ASP A 84 21.34 -6.78 -2.22
C ASP A 84 21.41 -6.62 -0.69
N GLN A 85 22.58 -6.36 -0.12
CA GLN A 85 22.73 -6.10 1.32
C GLN A 85 22.02 -4.82 1.75
N ILE A 86 21.77 -3.85 0.86
CA ILE A 86 21.06 -2.62 1.20
C ILE A 86 19.66 -2.94 1.72
N TRP A 87 18.90 -3.76 0.99
CA TRP A 87 17.57 -4.18 1.41
C TRP A 87 17.63 -5.18 2.57
N THR A 88 18.52 -6.17 2.48
CA THR A 88 18.69 -7.19 3.53
C THR A 88 18.94 -6.56 4.89
N ASN A 89 19.89 -5.60 4.96
CA ASN A 89 20.23 -4.91 6.20
C ASN A 89 19.10 -3.99 6.65
N LEU A 90 18.43 -3.28 5.74
CA LEU A 90 17.30 -2.42 6.09
C LEU A 90 16.17 -3.24 6.75
N TRP A 91 15.81 -4.37 6.16
CA TRP A 91 14.78 -5.25 6.70
C TRP A 91 15.20 -5.87 8.03
N ASN A 92 16.45 -6.33 8.15
CA ASN A 92 16.95 -6.87 9.42
C ASN A 92 17.00 -5.79 10.53
N ASN A 93 17.37 -4.55 10.18
CA ASN A 93 17.35 -3.43 11.12
C ASN A 93 15.92 -3.10 11.57
N TYR A 94 14.92 -3.25 10.69
CA TYR A 94 13.50 -3.12 11.08
C TYR A 94 13.09 -4.20 12.08
N LEU A 95 13.51 -5.46 11.88
CA LEU A 95 13.22 -6.55 12.81
C LEU A 95 13.84 -6.33 14.20
N LEU A 96 15.05 -5.74 14.24
CA LEU A 96 15.72 -5.38 15.49
C LEU A 96 15.10 -4.16 16.17
N ASN A 97 14.68 -3.16 15.38
CA ASN A 97 14.15 -1.89 15.86
C ASN A 97 12.79 -1.56 15.21
N PRO A 98 11.72 -2.31 15.55
CA PRO A 98 10.42 -2.18 14.88
C PRO A 98 9.65 -0.92 15.25
N ASN A 99 10.20 -0.03 16.09
CA ASN A 99 9.60 1.26 16.43
C ASN A 99 10.28 2.45 15.73
N ASP A 100 11.39 2.21 15.02
CA ASP A 100 12.10 3.25 14.29
C ASP A 100 11.28 3.70 13.06
N GLN A 101 10.75 4.93 13.15
CA GLN A 101 9.93 5.50 12.08
C GLN A 101 10.73 5.78 10.80
N THR A 102 12.02 6.05 10.90
CA THR A 102 12.88 6.29 9.74
C THR A 102 13.00 5.02 8.91
N ILE A 103 13.28 3.89 9.57
CA ILE A 103 13.39 2.58 8.91
C ILE A 103 12.05 2.18 8.28
N LYS A 104 10.94 2.34 9.00
CA LYS A 104 9.60 2.06 8.47
C LYS A 104 9.29 2.87 7.21
N ASN A 105 9.54 4.18 7.28
CA ASN A 105 9.26 5.08 6.16
C ASN A 105 10.13 4.75 4.95
N ASP A 106 11.40 4.37 5.14
CA ASP A 106 12.29 3.96 4.05
C ASP A 106 11.81 2.66 3.38
N ILE A 107 11.43 1.65 4.17
CA ILE A 107 10.84 0.39 3.66
C ILE A 107 9.57 0.68 2.85
N ILE A 108 8.65 1.46 3.41
CA ILE A 108 7.37 1.81 2.77
C ILE A 108 7.61 2.61 1.49
N TYR A 109 8.52 3.58 1.50
CA TYR A 109 8.83 4.39 0.33
C TYR A 109 9.35 3.53 -0.83
N ARG A 110 10.34 2.68 -0.58
CA ARG A 110 10.89 1.77 -1.60
C ARG A 110 9.85 0.80 -2.15
N PHE A 111 9.06 0.21 -1.26
CA PHE A 111 8.04 -0.76 -1.64
C PHE A 111 6.89 -0.13 -2.41
N SER A 112 6.44 1.06 -2.01
CA SER A 112 5.40 1.81 -2.72
C SER A 112 5.85 2.26 -4.11
N GLY A 113 7.12 2.64 -4.28
CA GLY A 113 7.71 2.94 -5.58
C GLY A 113 7.75 1.71 -6.49
N LEU A 114 8.16 0.57 -5.94
CA LEU A 114 8.14 -0.73 -6.63
C LEU A 114 6.72 -1.09 -7.10
N LEU A 115 5.75 -1.07 -6.18
CA LEU A 115 4.34 -1.34 -6.50
C LEU A 115 3.79 -0.38 -7.55
N GLY A 116 4.04 0.92 -7.39
CA GLY A 116 3.61 1.93 -8.33
C GLY A 116 4.19 1.70 -9.72
N ASN A 117 5.44 1.24 -9.82
CA ASN A 117 6.04 0.89 -11.11
C ASN A 117 5.40 -0.37 -11.73
N LEU A 118 5.19 -1.42 -10.94
CA LEU A 118 4.57 -2.66 -11.43
C LEU A 118 3.13 -2.44 -11.89
N LEU A 119 2.33 -1.70 -11.12
CA LEU A 119 0.92 -1.41 -11.44
C LEU A 119 0.76 -0.46 -12.64
N ASN A 120 1.72 0.44 -12.86
CA ASN A 120 1.74 1.32 -14.03
C ASN A 120 2.40 0.68 -15.25
N SER A 121 2.94 -0.54 -15.13
CA SER A 121 3.53 -1.24 -16.27
C SER A 121 2.43 -1.60 -17.28
N PRO A 122 2.67 -1.44 -18.60
CA PRO A 122 1.72 -1.88 -19.63
C PRO A 122 1.38 -3.37 -19.49
N ASP A 123 2.29 -4.15 -18.92
CA ASP A 123 2.08 -5.56 -18.64
C ASP A 123 0.91 -5.83 -17.69
N TYR A 124 0.68 -4.96 -16.70
CA TYR A 124 -0.46 -5.03 -15.77
C TYR A 124 -1.75 -4.49 -16.41
N GLN A 125 -1.64 -3.45 -17.24
CA GLN A 125 -2.80 -2.82 -17.89
C GLN A 125 -3.48 -3.70 -18.95
N LEU A 126 -2.77 -4.73 -19.43
CA LEU A 126 -3.26 -5.69 -20.43
C LEU A 126 -3.82 -6.99 -19.81
N MET A 127 -3.92 -7.06 -18.48
CA MET A 127 -4.54 -8.19 -17.76
C MET A 127 -6.06 -8.08 -17.70
#